data_AF-A0A1L5KVN1-F1
#
_entry.id   AF-A0A1L5KVN1-F1
#
_cell.length_a   1.000
_cell.length_b   1.000
_cell.length_c   1.000
_cell.angle_alpha   90.00
_cell.angle_beta   90.00
_cell.angle_gamma   90.00
#
_symmetry.space_group_name_H-M   'P 1'
#
loop_
_entity.id
_entity.type
_entity.pdbx_description
1 polymer ?
#
loop_
_entity_poly.entity_id
_entity_poly.type
_entity_poly.pdbx_seq_one_letter_code
_entity_poly.pdbx_strand_id
1 'polypeptide(L)' 'MKDGNVENVEIVGHPFTKISKGHQDDFAKAINGVVDGKPLKGLKVDKVAGASWTSDAFNKALEVARQEASIQ' A
#
# COMPACT_ATOMS: atom_id res chain seq x y z
N MET A 1 -3.42 10.90 7.67
CA MET A 1 -2.03 11.35 7.52
C MET A 1 -1.82 12.43 8.55
N LYS A 2 -0.74 12.35 9.32
CA LYS A 2 -0.41 13.34 10.33
C LYS A 2 1.02 13.75 10.12
N ASP A 3 1.25 15.06 10.06
CA ASP A 3 2.56 15.66 9.80
C ASP A 3 3.23 15.16 8.49
N GLY A 4 2.43 14.76 7.49
CA GLY A 4 2.91 14.21 6.22
C GLY A 4 3.33 12.73 6.26
N ASN A 5 3.16 12.07 7.40
CA ASN A 5 3.42 10.64 7.58
C ASN A 5 2.15 9.80 7.41
N VAL A 6 2.38 8.57 6.95
CA VAL A 6 1.35 7.54 6.88
C VAL A 6 1.06 7.04 8.29
N GLU A 7 -0.19 7.14 8.74
CA GLU A 7 -0.64 6.65 10.06
C GLU A 7 -1.37 5.31 9.99
N ASN A 8 -2.07 5.05 8.89
CA ASN A 8 -2.80 3.81 8.70
C ASN A 8 -3.02 3.56 7.22
N VAL A 9 -2.93 2.31 6.81
CA VAL A 9 -3.26 1.87 5.45
C VAL A 9 -4.30 0.77 5.52
N GLU A 10 -5.47 1.05 4.95
CA GLU A 10 -6.52 0.07 4.74
C GLU A 10 -6.47 -0.43 3.30
N ILE A 11 -6.42 -1.75 3.12
CA ILE A 11 -6.46 -2.40 1.81
C ILE A 11 -7.74 -3.22 1.72
N VAL A 12 -8.66 -2.77 0.87
CA VAL A 12 -9.89 -3.49 0.56
C VAL A 12 -9.72 -4.19 -0.78
N GLY A 13 -9.59 -5.51 -0.74
CA GLY A 13 -9.46 -6.36 -1.92
C GLY A 13 -10.80 -6.88 -2.42
N HIS A 14 -10.96 -6.95 -3.75
CA HIS A 14 -12.10 -7.61 -4.40
C HIS A 14 -11.62 -8.86 -5.17
N PRO A 15 -11.22 -9.94 -4.48
CA PRO A 15 -10.64 -11.11 -5.14
C PRO A 15 -11.71 -11.95 -5.84
N PHE A 16 -11.47 -12.31 -7.10
CA PHE A 16 -12.32 -13.23 -7.86
C PHE A 16 -12.05 -14.71 -7.54
N THR A 17 -10.87 -15.04 -6.97
CA THR A 17 -10.48 -16.42 -6.63
C THR A 17 -9.92 -16.51 -5.21
N LYS A 18 -9.97 -17.72 -4.61
CA LYS A 18 -9.40 -17.98 -3.28
C LYS A 18 -7.87 -17.75 -3.23
N ILE A 19 -7.17 -18.04 -4.32
CA ILE A 19 -5.72 -17.84 -4.43
C ILE A 19 -5.40 -16.33 -4.41
N SER A 20 -6.14 -15.54 -5.21
CA SER A 20 -5.99 -14.08 -5.21
C SER A 20 -6.31 -13.47 -3.84
N LYS A 21 -7.30 -14.01 -3.13
CA LYS A 21 -7.62 -13.59 -1.76
C LYS A 21 -6.43 -13.79 -0.81
N GLY A 22 -5.79 -14.97 -0.84
CA GLY A 22 -4.62 -15.25 0.01
C GLY A 22 -3.49 -14.24 -0.19
N HIS A 23 -3.13 -13.95 -1.45
CA HIS A 23 -2.10 -12.95 -1.74
C HIS A 23 -2.49 -11.52 -1.33
N GLN A 24 -3.77 -11.15 -1.40
CA GLN A 24 -4.26 -9.85 -0.94
C GLN A 24 -4.23 -9.74 0.59
N ASP A 25 -4.65 -10.80 1.30
CA ASP A 25 -4.64 -10.86 2.76
C ASP A 25 -3.20 -10.80 3.29
N ASP A 26 -2.27 -11.53 2.68
CA ASP A 26 -0.84 -11.52 3.06
C ASP A 26 -0.21 -10.15 2.82
N PHE A 27 -0.56 -9.50 1.71
CA PHE A 27 -0.13 -8.13 1.43
C PHE A 27 -0.68 -7.13 2.46
N ALA A 28 -1.97 -7.18 2.76
CA ALA A 28 -2.63 -6.29 3.71
C ALA A 28 -2.07 -6.45 5.15
N LYS A 29 -1.69 -7.66 5.55
CA LYS A 29 -1.01 -7.90 6.83
C LYS A 29 0.40 -7.32 6.86
N ALA A 30 1.13 -7.42 5.76
CA ALA A 30 2.52 -6.97 5.70
C ALA A 30 2.66 -5.45 5.51
N ILE A 31 1.71 -4.81 4.83
CA ILE A 31 1.89 -3.44 4.34
C ILE A 31 2.07 -2.43 5.47
N ASN A 32 1.31 -2.55 6.56
CA ASN A 32 1.38 -1.60 7.68
C ASN A 32 2.77 -1.63 8.33
N GLY A 33 3.42 -2.79 8.44
CA GLY A 33 4.80 -2.87 8.93
C GLY A 33 5.85 -2.22 8.02
N VAL A 34 5.52 -1.94 6.76
CA VAL A 34 6.44 -1.32 5.79
C VAL A 34 6.23 0.20 5.71
N VAL A 35 5.00 0.66 5.88
CA VAL A 35 4.59 2.05 5.57
C VAL A 35 4.24 2.88 6.80
N ASP A 36 3.89 2.26 7.93
CA ASP A 36 3.50 2.99 9.14
C ASP A 36 4.64 3.89 9.64
N GLY A 37 4.29 5.12 9.98
CA GLY A 37 5.21 6.17 10.43
C GLY A 37 6.17 6.69 9.36
N LYS A 38 6.15 6.17 8.13
CA LYS A 38 7.02 6.66 7.06
C LYS A 38 6.43 7.89 6.37
N PRO A 39 7.29 8.81 5.91
CA PRO A 39 6.83 9.94 5.12
C PRO A 39 6.24 9.43 3.81
N LEU A 40 5.05 9.91 3.45
CA LEU A 40 4.40 9.54 2.20
C LEU A 40 5.29 9.89 0.99
N LYS A 41 6.01 11.01 1.10
CA LYS A 41 6.97 11.47 0.09
C LYS A 41 8.13 10.48 -0.04
N GLY A 42 8.25 9.86 -1.21
CA GLY A 42 9.32 8.91 -1.52
C GLY A 42 9.07 7.48 -1.01
N LEU A 43 7.97 7.21 -0.32
CA LEU A 43 7.62 5.87 0.15
C LEU A 43 7.48 4.88 -1.01
N LYS A 44 8.26 3.82 -1.05
CA LYS A 44 8.05 2.72 -1.99
C LYS A 44 7.99 1.42 -1.23
N VAL A 45 7.13 0.53 -1.69
CA VAL A 45 6.99 -0.81 -1.14
C VAL A 45 7.67 -1.77 -2.11
N ASP A 46 8.67 -2.48 -1.59
CA ASP A 46 9.31 -3.57 -2.32
C ASP A 46 8.36 -4.75 -2.45
N LYS A 47 8.65 -5.64 -3.40
CA LYS A 47 7.86 -6.86 -3.63
C LYS A 47 7.66 -7.62 -2.32
N VAL A 48 6.44 -7.57 -1.79
CA VAL A 48 6.03 -8.46 -0.70
C VAL A 48 5.88 -9.87 -1.30
N ALA A 49 6.44 -10.88 -0.63
CA ALA A 49 6.58 -12.25 -1.12
C ALA A 49 5.36 -12.76 -1.92
N GLY A 50 5.56 -13.05 -3.22
CA GLY A 50 4.51 -13.55 -4.12
C GLY A 50 3.50 -12.51 -4.64
N ALA A 51 3.39 -11.35 -4.02
CA ALA A 51 2.42 -10.30 -4.35
C ALA A 51 3.01 -9.17 -5.21
N SER A 52 3.77 -9.52 -6.25
CA SER A 52 4.39 -8.53 -7.17
C SER A 52 3.37 -7.55 -7.76
N TRP A 53 2.27 -8.07 -8.29
CA TRP A 53 1.25 -7.24 -8.94
C TRP A 53 0.54 -6.33 -7.93
N THR A 54 0.31 -6.81 -6.71
CA THR A 54 -0.26 -6.02 -5.63
C THR A 54 0.68 -4.90 -5.18
N SER A 55 1.99 -5.16 -5.16
CA SER A 55 3.01 -4.17 -4.81
C SER A 55 3.10 -3.05 -5.86
N ASP A 56 3.04 -3.39 -7.15
CA ASP A 56 3.03 -2.39 -8.23
C ASP A 56 1.76 -1.54 -8.22
N ALA A 57 0.59 -2.17 -8.03
CA ALA A 57 -0.68 -1.46 -7.90
C ALA A 57 -0.68 -0.52 -6.69
N PHE A 58 -0.11 -0.98 -5.56
CA PHE A 58 0.02 -0.17 -4.35
C PHE A 58 0.95 1.04 -4.56
N ASN A 59 2.10 0.85 -5.20
CA ASN A 59 3.03 1.95 -5.50
C ASN A 59 2.41 3.00 -6.43
N LYS A 60 1.56 2.59 -7.38
CA LYS A 60 0.76 3.54 -8.20
C LYS A 60 -0.26 4.30 -7.35
N ALA A 61 -0.96 3.63 -6.45
CA ALA A 61 -1.88 4.29 -5.52
C ALA A 61 -1.16 5.31 -4.62
N LEU A 62 0.06 5.00 -4.16
CA LEU A 62 0.90 5.94 -3.42
C LEU A 62 1.28 7.17 -4.26
N GLU A 63 1.48 7.02 -5.56
CA GLU A 63 1.76 8.15 -6.45
C GLU A 63 0.57 9.10 -6.56
N VAL A 64 -0.64 8.55 -6.73
CA VAL A 64 -1.89 9.34 -6.73
C VAL A 64 -2.09 10.02 -5.37
N ALA A 65 -1.94 9.28 -4.27
CA ALA A 65 -2.08 9.84 -2.92
C ALA A 65 -1.08 10.98 -2.66
N ARG A 66 0.14 10.92 -3.23
CA ARG A 66 1.10 12.04 -3.16
C ARG A 66 0.67 13.25 -3.98
N GLN A 67 0.09 13.05 -5.15
CA GLN A 67 -0.43 14.15 -5.95
C GLN A 67 -1.55 14.87 -5.20
N GLU A 68 -2.50 14.11 -4.65
CA GLU A 68 -3.59 14.66 -3.84
C GLU A 68 -3.08 15.37 -2.59
N ALA A 69 -2.14 14.77 -1.85
CA ALA A 69 -1.54 15.37 -0.66
C ALA A 69 -0.66 16.59 -0.96
N SER A 70 -0.18 16.77 -2.20
CA SER A 70 0.60 17.95 -2.61
C SER A 70 -0.27 19.11 -3.08
N ILE A 71 -1.57 18.88 -3.26
CA ILE A 71 -2.58 19.92 -3.59
C ILE A 71 -3.19 20.52 -2.31
N GLN A 72 -3.00 19.85 -1.17
CA GLN A 72 -3.47 20.25 0.15
C GLN A 72 -2.46 21.13 0.89
#